data_AF-A0A8K0VJR4-F1
#
_entry.id   AF-A0A8K0VJR4-F1
#
_cell.length_a   1.000
_cell.length_b   1.000
_cell.length_c   1.000
_cell.angle_alpha   90.00
_cell.angle_beta   90.00
_cell.angle_gamma   90.00
#
_symmetry.space_group_name_H-M   'P 1'
#
loop_
_entity.id
_entity.type
_entity.pdbx_description
1 polymer ?
#
loop_
_entity_poly.entity_id
_entity_poly.type
_entity_poly.pdbx_seq_one_letter_code
_entity_poly.pdbx_strand_id
1 'polypeptide(L)'
;MVDCDVCDRFFKTSSALRQHLEASQTQHPTCNRHDRIFASWSALQQHIDDSQFHNVCDICPDDYDSDFPTSDMLYDHKVEEHDYCNECQVRFISPSQLIEHDVSVHNMCETCSRCFATPSNLLNHRKTHAEKSVECPGCTRFFISDSAMVLHLETGGCASGTDRGDVCDIAFDCYQSGHYTCDDDRDFDFSCPTCDVAFLFMSALLQHAESEACDETLEWYTALGKFLRHGI
;
A
#
# COMPACT_ATOMS: atom_id res chain seq x y z
N MET A 1 21.75 -64.65 6.73
CA MET A 1 21.29 -63.32 6.27
C MET A 1 21.43 -62.40 7.46
N VAL A 2 21.98 -61.21 7.29
CA VAL A 2 22.28 -60.26 8.38
C VAL A 2 21.48 -59.01 8.11
N ASP A 3 20.72 -58.55 9.07
CA ASP A 3 19.88 -57.36 9.01
C ASP A 3 20.60 -56.12 9.53
N CYS A 4 20.11 -54.94 9.14
CA CYS A 4 20.57 -53.67 9.68
C CYS A 4 19.64 -53.28 10.85
N ASP A 5 20.21 -53.01 12.02
CA ASP A 5 19.42 -52.66 13.22
C ASP A 5 18.72 -51.28 13.12
N VAL A 6 19.06 -50.49 12.09
CA VAL A 6 18.54 -49.13 11.87
C VAL A 6 17.54 -49.08 10.71
N CYS A 7 17.61 -50.04 9.77
CA CYS A 7 16.63 -50.14 8.69
C CYS A 7 16.35 -51.61 8.41
N ASP A 8 15.09 -52.00 8.18
CA ASP A 8 14.64 -53.39 7.99
C ASP A 8 15.17 -54.09 6.71
N ARG A 9 16.38 -53.76 6.24
CA ARG A 9 17.06 -54.35 5.09
C ARG A 9 17.91 -55.55 5.50
N PHE A 10 17.87 -56.57 4.64
CA PHE A 10 18.58 -57.83 4.81
C PHE A 10 19.73 -57.97 3.83
N PHE A 11 20.88 -58.39 4.33
CA PHE A 11 22.12 -58.57 3.59
C PHE A 11 22.54 -60.04 3.57
N LYS A 12 23.13 -60.46 2.46
CA LYS A 12 23.56 -61.84 2.26
C LYS A 12 24.81 -62.18 3.09
N THR A 13 25.67 -61.19 3.38
CA THR A 13 26.93 -61.35 4.12
C THR A 13 27.19 -60.17 5.07
N SER A 14 27.93 -60.39 6.16
CA SER A 14 28.31 -59.35 7.11
C SER A 14 29.19 -58.26 6.48
N SER A 15 30.00 -58.60 5.47
CA SER A 15 30.79 -57.61 4.72
C SER A 15 29.92 -56.66 3.89
N ALA A 16 28.80 -57.14 3.34
CA ALA A 16 27.85 -56.31 2.61
C ALA A 16 27.08 -55.36 3.54
N LEU A 17 26.73 -55.83 4.75
CA LEU A 17 26.16 -54.97 5.80
C LEU A 17 27.18 -53.91 6.24
N ARG A 18 28.45 -54.29 6.43
CA ARG A 18 29.50 -53.36 6.84
C ARG A 18 29.77 -52.28 5.78
N GLN A 19 29.83 -52.66 4.51
CA GLN A 19 29.92 -51.70 3.39
C GLN A 19 28.68 -50.79 3.31
N HIS A 20 27.49 -51.33 3.61
CA HIS A 20 26.26 -50.53 3.71
C HIS A 20 26.36 -49.46 4.80
N LEU A 21 26.79 -49.83 6.02
CA LEU A 21 26.96 -48.91 7.15
C LEU A 21 28.08 -47.87 6.93
N GLU A 22 29.17 -48.27 6.24
CA GLU A 22 30.28 -47.37 5.85
C GLU A 22 29.86 -46.39 4.75
N ALA A 23 29.08 -46.84 3.76
CA ALA A 23 28.57 -45.99 2.68
C ALA A 23 27.47 -45.02 3.15
N SER A 24 26.68 -45.40 4.16
CA SER A 24 25.65 -44.56 4.77
C SER A 24 26.18 -43.64 5.87
N GLN A 25 27.50 -43.51 6.05
CA GLN A 25 28.13 -42.67 7.07
C GLN A 25 27.55 -42.83 8.49
N THR A 26 27.20 -44.06 8.91
CA THR A 26 26.65 -44.38 10.24
C THR A 26 25.30 -43.74 10.65
N GLN A 27 24.67 -42.89 9.84
CA GLN A 27 23.33 -42.35 10.10
C GLN A 27 22.44 -42.44 8.87
N HIS A 28 21.37 -43.21 9.00
CA HIS A 28 20.27 -43.16 8.04
C HIS A 28 19.55 -41.81 8.16
N PRO A 29 19.29 -41.11 7.05
CA PRO A 29 18.56 -39.85 7.10
C PRO A 29 17.12 -40.10 7.54
N THR A 30 16.63 -39.24 8.43
CA THR A 30 15.29 -39.33 9.01
C THR A 30 14.46 -38.11 8.64
N CYS A 31 13.19 -38.35 8.29
CA CYS A 31 12.20 -37.28 8.23
C CYS A 31 11.65 -37.08 9.65
N ASN A 32 11.99 -35.97 10.29
CA ASN A 32 11.57 -35.66 11.67
C ASN A 32 10.06 -35.45 11.80
N ARG A 33 9.37 -35.08 10.71
CA ARG A 33 7.94 -34.81 10.71
C ARG A 33 7.07 -36.08 10.61
N HIS A 34 7.62 -37.14 10.04
CA HIS A 34 6.95 -38.42 9.86
C HIS A 34 7.62 -39.56 10.63
N ASP A 35 8.65 -39.24 11.43
CA ASP A 35 9.52 -40.18 12.15
C ASP A 35 9.94 -41.38 11.29
N ARG A 36 10.28 -41.12 10.01
CA ARG A 36 10.56 -42.14 9.01
C ARG A 36 12.03 -42.17 8.63
N ILE A 37 12.61 -43.36 8.61
CA ILE A 37 14.01 -43.62 8.28
C ILE A 37 14.14 -43.97 6.79
N PHE A 38 15.12 -43.37 6.11
CA PHE A 38 15.38 -43.59 4.68
C PHE A 38 16.70 -44.32 4.43
N ALA A 39 16.76 -45.03 3.30
CA ALA A 39 17.96 -45.78 2.92
C ALA A 39 19.11 -44.89 2.40
N SER A 40 18.83 -43.62 2.06
CA SER A 40 19.79 -42.65 1.53
C SER A 40 19.21 -41.22 1.56
N TRP A 41 20.05 -40.18 1.52
CA TRP A 41 19.62 -38.77 1.51
C TRP A 41 18.75 -38.44 0.30
N SER A 42 19.07 -38.97 -0.89
CA SER A 42 18.24 -38.79 -2.09
C SER A 42 16.83 -39.37 -1.93
N ALA A 43 16.68 -40.47 -1.18
CA ALA A 43 15.37 -41.06 -0.91
C ALA A 43 14.57 -40.26 0.13
N LEU A 44 15.25 -39.62 1.10
CA LEU A 44 14.62 -38.65 2.00
C LEU A 44 14.18 -37.41 1.21
N GLN A 45 15.06 -36.84 0.38
CA GLN A 45 14.74 -35.66 -0.41
C GLN A 45 13.55 -35.90 -1.34
N GLN A 46 13.54 -37.03 -2.06
CA GLN A 46 12.40 -37.39 -2.90
C GLN A 46 11.10 -37.53 -2.10
N HIS A 47 11.15 -38.09 -0.88
CA HIS A 47 9.99 -38.13 0.01
C HIS A 47 9.52 -36.73 0.42
N ILE A 48 10.44 -35.79 0.66
CA ILE A 48 10.13 -34.40 1.00
C ILE A 48 9.47 -33.72 -0.20
N ASP A 49 10.08 -33.82 -1.38
CA ASP A 49 9.63 -33.18 -2.62
C ASP A 49 8.25 -33.69 -3.08
N ASP A 50 7.98 -35.00 -2.94
CA ASP A 50 6.71 -35.61 -3.34
C ASP A 50 5.59 -35.44 -2.28
N SER A 51 5.93 -34.94 -1.09
CA SER A 51 5.00 -34.88 0.05
C SER A 51 4.34 -33.53 0.17
N GLN A 52 3.01 -33.54 0.12
CA GLN A 52 2.13 -32.41 0.42
C GLN A 52 2.13 -31.96 1.90
N PHE A 53 2.91 -32.63 2.77
CA PHE A 53 2.99 -32.30 4.19
C PHE A 53 4.25 -31.53 4.58
N HIS A 54 5.20 -31.37 3.67
CA HIS A 54 6.41 -30.58 3.86
C HIS A 54 6.23 -29.20 3.21
N ASN A 55 6.65 -28.14 3.90
CA ASN A 55 6.61 -26.77 3.37
C ASN A 55 8.02 -26.18 3.43
N VAL A 56 8.88 -26.64 2.53
CA VAL A 56 10.29 -26.30 2.55
C VAL A 56 10.56 -24.99 1.83
N CYS A 57 11.34 -24.10 2.45
CA CYS A 57 11.87 -22.92 1.78
C CYS A 57 13.00 -23.31 0.83
N ASP A 58 12.83 -23.00 -0.45
CA ASP A 58 13.76 -23.28 -1.55
C ASP A 58 14.96 -22.33 -1.63
N ILE A 59 15.02 -21.34 -0.72
CA ILE A 59 16.04 -20.29 -0.70
C ILE A 59 16.95 -20.43 0.52
N CYS A 60 16.40 -20.86 1.66
CA CYS A 60 17.18 -21.14 2.85
C CYS A 60 18.16 -22.31 2.61
N PRO A 61 19.36 -22.23 3.19
CA PRO A 61 20.27 -23.38 3.25
C PRO A 61 19.65 -24.61 3.93
N ASP A 62 20.06 -25.80 3.48
CA ASP A 62 19.56 -27.11 3.96
C ASP A 62 19.88 -27.42 5.44
N ASP A 63 20.75 -26.65 6.09
CA ASP A 63 21.15 -26.80 7.49
C ASP A 63 20.36 -25.91 8.46
N TYR A 64 19.47 -25.06 7.94
CA TYR A 64 18.52 -24.26 8.70
C TYR A 64 17.16 -24.96 8.75
N ASP A 65 16.36 -24.70 9.81
CA ASP A 65 15.00 -25.25 9.97
C ASP A 65 14.06 -24.63 8.92
N SER A 66 14.17 -25.12 7.68
CA SER A 66 13.54 -24.58 6.47
C SER A 66 12.24 -25.29 6.11
N ASP A 67 11.86 -26.36 6.84
CA ASP A 67 10.60 -27.08 6.68
C ASP A 67 9.53 -26.55 7.66
N PHE A 68 8.62 -25.73 7.14
CA PHE A 68 7.62 -25.08 7.96
C PHE A 68 6.41 -25.99 8.22
N PRO A 69 5.77 -25.90 9.40
CA PRO A 69 4.62 -26.74 9.73
C PRO A 69 3.41 -26.55 8.81
N THR A 70 3.26 -25.39 8.20
CA THR A 70 2.15 -25.03 7.33
C THR A 70 2.62 -24.18 6.16
N SER A 71 1.84 -24.16 5.08
CA SER A 71 2.10 -23.29 3.92
C SER A 71 2.05 -21.80 4.29
N ASP A 72 1.20 -21.41 5.23
CA ASP A 72 1.08 -20.01 5.67
C ASP A 72 2.35 -19.55 6.40
N MET A 73 2.94 -20.41 7.24
CA MET A 73 4.21 -20.08 7.90
C MET A 73 5.38 -19.98 6.90
N LEU A 74 5.40 -20.83 5.87
CA LEU A 74 6.38 -20.71 4.78
C LEU A 74 6.17 -19.41 4.00
N TYR A 75 4.92 -19.05 3.75
CA TYR A 75 4.53 -17.80 3.08
C TYR A 75 5.03 -16.58 3.85
N ASP A 76 4.72 -16.51 5.14
CA ASP A 76 5.15 -15.41 6.02
C ASP A 76 6.67 -15.31 6.08
N HIS A 77 7.35 -16.45 6.24
CA HIS A 77 8.81 -16.52 6.19
C HIS A 77 9.38 -15.99 4.87
N LYS A 78 8.80 -16.35 3.73
CA LYS A 78 9.25 -15.86 2.41
C LYS A 78 9.08 -14.35 2.27
N VAL A 79 7.98 -13.79 2.79
CA VAL A 79 7.72 -12.35 2.79
C VAL A 79 8.71 -11.61 3.70
N GLU A 80 8.96 -12.12 4.90
CA GLU A 80 9.81 -11.48 5.90
C GLU A 80 11.31 -11.58 5.58
N GLU A 81 11.77 -12.72 5.05
CA GLU A 81 13.20 -13.04 4.94
C GLU A 81 13.73 -13.06 3.50
N HIS A 82 12.85 -13.09 2.48
CA HIS A 82 13.25 -13.34 1.08
C HIS A 82 12.67 -12.37 0.05
N ASP A 83 12.24 -11.18 0.46
CA ASP A 83 11.72 -10.12 -0.43
C ASP A 83 10.58 -10.61 -1.33
N TYR A 84 9.68 -11.44 -0.80
CA TYR A 84 8.45 -11.81 -1.50
C TYR A 84 7.37 -10.76 -1.32
N CYS A 85 6.65 -10.47 -2.41
CA CYS A 85 5.45 -9.65 -2.35
C CYS A 85 4.33 -10.36 -1.57
N ASN A 86 3.81 -9.70 -0.54
CA ASN A 86 2.71 -10.19 0.29
C ASN A 86 1.37 -10.32 -0.45
N GLU A 87 1.21 -9.83 -1.68
CA GLU A 87 -0.06 -9.93 -2.40
C GLU A 87 -0.03 -10.96 -3.53
N CYS A 88 1.14 -11.20 -4.14
CA CYS A 88 1.27 -12.08 -5.30
C CYS A 88 2.38 -13.13 -5.20
N GLN A 89 3.14 -13.16 -4.09
CA GLN A 89 4.20 -14.14 -3.85
C GLN A 89 5.27 -14.20 -4.94
N VAL A 90 5.53 -13.06 -5.59
CA VAL A 90 6.67 -12.89 -6.48
C VAL A 90 7.88 -12.47 -5.66
N ARG A 91 8.99 -13.15 -5.87
CA ARG A 91 10.28 -12.85 -5.26
C ARG A 91 11.00 -11.75 -6.03
N PHE A 92 11.64 -10.83 -5.29
CA PHE A 92 12.53 -9.82 -5.86
C PHE A 92 13.98 -10.02 -5.41
N ILE A 93 14.92 -9.43 -6.14
CA ILE A 93 16.36 -9.56 -5.84
C ILE A 93 16.79 -8.54 -4.77
N SER A 94 16.00 -7.49 -4.55
CA SER A 94 16.24 -6.49 -3.52
C SER A 94 14.93 -5.90 -2.97
N PRO A 95 14.97 -5.36 -1.73
CA PRO A 95 13.82 -4.66 -1.13
C PRO A 95 13.32 -3.48 -1.98
N SER A 96 14.23 -2.77 -2.66
CA SER A 96 13.87 -1.64 -3.52
C SER A 96 13.00 -2.05 -4.71
N GLN A 97 13.29 -3.20 -5.33
CA GLN A 97 12.49 -3.73 -6.43
C GLN A 97 11.11 -4.18 -5.96
N LEU A 98 11.04 -4.76 -4.76
CA LEU A 98 9.76 -5.12 -4.13
C LEU A 98 8.91 -3.87 -3.85
N ILE A 99 9.50 -2.80 -3.30
CA ILE A 99 8.79 -1.53 -3.07
C ILE A 99 8.26 -0.95 -4.38
N GLU A 100 9.10 -0.88 -5.42
CA GLU A 100 8.68 -0.39 -6.75
C GLU A 100 7.54 -1.23 -7.34
N HIS A 101 7.61 -2.55 -7.19
CA HIS A 101 6.54 -3.47 -7.58
C HIS A 101 5.26 -3.20 -6.79
N ASP A 102 5.31 -3.11 -5.47
CA ASP A 102 4.12 -2.92 -4.64
C ASP A 102 3.46 -1.55 -4.90
N VAL A 103 4.25 -0.50 -5.12
CA VAL A 103 3.75 0.83 -5.49
C VAL A 103 3.04 0.81 -6.85
N SER A 104 3.61 0.12 -7.85
CA SER A 104 3.11 0.14 -9.22
C SER A 104 2.02 -0.90 -9.52
N VAL A 105 2.11 -2.08 -8.94
CA VAL A 105 1.23 -3.23 -9.19
C VAL A 105 0.11 -3.31 -8.15
N HIS A 106 0.42 -3.04 -6.88
CA HIS A 106 -0.52 -3.15 -5.76
C HIS A 106 -1.02 -1.80 -5.24
N ASN A 107 -0.66 -0.70 -5.93
CA ASN A 107 -0.96 0.67 -5.54
C ASN A 107 -0.65 0.92 -4.06
N MET A 108 0.54 0.52 -3.60
CA MET A 108 0.98 0.70 -2.23
C MET A 108 1.32 2.16 -1.93
N CYS A 109 0.91 2.63 -0.75
CA CYS A 109 1.33 3.91 -0.21
C CYS A 109 2.72 3.81 0.42
N GLU A 110 3.69 4.56 -0.09
CA GLU A 110 5.07 4.57 0.43
C GLU A 110 5.19 5.08 1.87
N THR A 111 4.21 5.87 2.34
CA THR A 111 4.24 6.45 3.69
C THR A 111 3.79 5.48 4.78
N CYS A 112 2.85 4.58 4.47
CA CYS A 112 2.26 3.68 5.46
C CYS A 112 2.17 2.21 5.01
N SER A 113 2.74 1.89 3.84
CA SER A 113 2.78 0.57 3.20
C SER A 113 1.41 -0.06 2.96
N ARG A 114 0.33 0.73 2.93
CA ARG A 114 -1.03 0.23 2.67
C ARG A 114 -1.29 0.11 1.18
N CYS A 115 -1.77 -1.06 0.73
CA CYS A 115 -2.18 -1.31 -0.65
C CYS A 115 -3.62 -0.87 -0.94
N PHE A 116 -3.90 -0.51 -2.20
CA PHE A 116 -5.21 -0.05 -2.65
C PHE A 116 -5.64 -0.76 -3.93
N ALA A 117 -6.96 -1.02 -4.05
CA ALA A 117 -7.51 -1.70 -5.22
C ALA A 117 -7.38 -0.88 -6.52
N THR A 118 -7.25 0.45 -6.44
CA THR A 118 -7.13 1.33 -7.60
C THR A 118 -6.12 2.46 -7.37
N PRO A 119 -5.47 2.97 -8.44
CA PRO A 119 -4.59 4.12 -8.35
C PRO A 119 -5.29 5.38 -7.80
N SER A 120 -6.56 5.59 -8.16
CA SER A 120 -7.35 6.73 -7.68
C SER A 120 -7.57 6.69 -6.16
N ASN A 121 -7.77 5.50 -5.60
CA ASN A 121 -7.91 5.33 -4.15
C ASN A 121 -6.59 5.61 -3.43
N LEU A 122 -5.46 5.15 -3.97
CA LEU A 122 -4.13 5.49 -3.45
C LEU A 122 -3.90 7.01 -3.50
N LEU A 123 -4.20 7.67 -4.62
CA LEU A 123 -4.02 9.12 -4.75
C LEU A 123 -4.82 9.89 -3.71
N ASN A 124 -6.09 9.53 -3.50
CA ASN A 124 -6.92 10.15 -2.47
C ASN A 124 -6.42 9.83 -1.05
N HIS A 125 -5.92 8.61 -0.82
CA HIS A 125 -5.33 8.26 0.47
C HIS A 125 -4.05 9.05 0.76
N ARG A 126 -3.18 9.30 -0.22
CA ARG A 126 -1.97 10.11 -0.04
C ARG A 126 -2.28 11.51 0.48
N LYS A 127 -3.43 12.08 0.12
CA LYS A 127 -3.91 13.37 0.67
C LYS A 127 -4.15 13.32 2.19
N THR A 128 -4.38 12.14 2.77
CA THR A 128 -4.51 11.99 4.23
C THR A 128 -3.18 12.09 4.98
N HIS A 129 -2.06 11.89 4.27
CA HIS A 129 -0.72 12.12 4.79
C HIS A 129 -0.24 13.55 4.56
N ALA A 130 -0.93 14.34 3.74
CA ALA A 130 -0.60 15.74 3.55
C ALA A 130 -0.80 16.51 4.86
N GLU A 131 0.16 17.39 5.18
CA GLU A 131 0.04 18.28 6.32
C GLU A 131 -1.17 19.20 6.14
N LYS A 132 -1.97 19.34 7.20
CA LYS A 132 -3.10 20.26 7.23
C LYS A 132 -2.61 21.61 7.71
N SER A 133 -2.26 22.50 6.79
CA SER A 133 -1.68 23.81 7.10
C SER A 133 -2.66 24.98 6.98
N VAL A 134 -3.83 24.77 6.36
CA VAL A 134 -4.82 25.83 6.14
C VAL A 134 -5.80 25.86 7.31
N GLU A 135 -5.69 26.87 8.16
CA GLU A 135 -6.61 27.10 9.27
C GLU A 135 -7.93 27.69 8.78
N CYS A 136 -9.06 27.19 9.28
CA CYS A 136 -10.33 27.84 9.08
C CYS A 136 -10.42 29.08 10.00
N PRO A 137 -10.73 30.26 9.49
CA PRO A 137 -10.79 31.48 10.30
C PRO A 137 -11.99 31.49 11.26
N GLY A 138 -13.04 30.72 10.94
CA GLY A 138 -14.25 30.58 11.75
C GLY A 138 -14.19 29.49 12.84
N CYS A 139 -13.18 28.60 12.82
CA CYS A 139 -13.09 27.51 13.81
C CYS A 139 -11.67 26.93 13.92
N THR A 140 -11.42 26.05 14.89
CA THR A 140 -10.07 25.50 15.14
C THR A 140 -9.66 24.36 14.20
N ARG A 141 -10.31 24.20 13.04
CA ARG A 141 -10.03 23.10 12.11
C ARG A 141 -8.99 23.49 11.08
N PHE A 142 -8.11 22.54 10.76
CA PHE A 142 -7.11 22.65 9.71
C PHE A 142 -7.46 21.77 8.52
N PHE A 143 -7.09 22.22 7.33
CA PHE A 143 -7.34 21.59 6.03
C PHE A 143 -6.06 21.49 5.22
N ILE A 144 -6.06 20.56 4.26
CA ILE A 144 -4.91 20.26 3.39
C ILE A 144 -4.75 21.27 2.24
N SER A 145 -5.79 22.04 1.94
CA SER A 145 -5.84 23.00 0.83
C SER A 145 -6.89 24.07 1.11
N ASP A 146 -6.82 25.18 0.37
CA ASP A 146 -7.78 26.27 0.44
C ASP A 146 -9.16 25.81 -0.04
N SER A 147 -9.19 25.06 -1.16
CA SER A 147 -10.43 24.47 -1.69
C SER A 147 -11.18 23.60 -0.65
N ALA A 148 -10.46 22.81 0.14
CA ALA A 148 -11.05 21.95 1.17
C ALA A 148 -11.58 22.76 2.38
N MET A 149 -10.91 23.85 2.74
CA MET A 149 -11.36 24.77 3.79
C MET A 149 -12.63 25.51 3.36
N VAL A 150 -12.68 26.02 2.13
CA VAL A 150 -13.87 26.71 1.60
C VAL A 150 -15.06 25.77 1.46
N LEU A 151 -14.85 24.52 1.02
CA LEU A 151 -15.92 23.52 0.98
C LEU A 151 -16.52 23.25 2.38
N HIS A 152 -15.68 23.27 3.42
CA HIS A 152 -16.15 23.13 4.79
C HIS A 152 -17.08 24.29 5.22
N LEU A 153 -16.82 25.50 4.73
CA LEU A 153 -17.69 26.66 4.97
C LEU A 153 -18.98 26.53 4.14
N GLU A 154 -18.89 26.25 2.84
CA GLU A 154 -20.05 26.15 1.94
C GLU A 154 -21.04 25.04 2.36
N THR A 155 -20.56 24.00 3.04
CA THR A 155 -21.42 22.92 3.56
C THR A 155 -22.14 23.28 4.86
N GLY A 156 -21.92 24.48 5.40
CA GLY A 156 -22.53 24.95 6.66
C GLY A 156 -22.07 24.17 7.89
N GLY A 157 -20.94 23.45 7.78
CA GLY A 157 -20.40 22.62 8.86
C GLY A 157 -19.53 23.40 9.85
N CYS A 158 -19.35 24.70 9.66
CA CYS A 158 -18.45 25.53 10.45
C CYS A 158 -19.10 26.01 11.77
N ALA A 159 -18.32 26.03 12.84
CA ALA A 159 -18.78 26.51 14.15
C ALA A 159 -19.03 28.02 14.19
N SER A 160 -18.42 28.80 13.30
CA SER A 160 -18.71 30.24 13.15
C SER A 160 -20.12 30.51 12.60
N GLY A 161 -20.77 29.51 12.01
CA GLY A 161 -22.00 29.68 11.25
C GLY A 161 -21.78 30.19 9.83
N THR A 162 -20.53 30.37 9.39
CA THR A 162 -20.20 30.75 8.01
C THR A 162 -20.74 29.69 7.05
N ASP A 163 -21.46 30.15 6.03
CA ASP A 163 -22.07 29.30 5.02
C ASP A 163 -21.73 29.73 3.58
N ARG A 164 -22.41 29.14 2.60
CA ARG A 164 -22.22 29.43 1.19
C ARG A 164 -22.60 30.88 0.82
N GLY A 165 -23.62 31.46 1.47
CA GLY A 165 -24.04 32.83 1.24
C GLY A 165 -22.93 33.80 1.60
N ASP A 166 -22.32 33.63 2.78
CA ASP A 166 -21.18 34.44 3.20
C ASP A 166 -20.02 34.36 2.20
N VAL A 167 -19.69 33.15 1.73
CA VAL A 167 -18.64 32.92 0.73
C VAL A 167 -18.93 33.67 -0.58
N CYS A 168 -20.20 33.70 -1.01
CA CYS A 168 -20.65 34.47 -2.16
C CYS A 168 -20.51 35.98 -1.95
N ASP A 169 -20.92 36.51 -0.80
CA ASP A 169 -20.81 37.94 -0.48
C ASP A 169 -19.34 38.39 -0.49
N ILE A 170 -18.47 37.59 0.12
CA ILE A 170 -17.02 37.81 0.13
C ILE A 170 -16.44 37.79 -1.29
N ALA A 171 -16.84 36.82 -2.12
CA ALA A 171 -16.39 36.73 -3.49
C ALA A 171 -16.87 37.94 -4.30
N PHE A 172 -18.13 38.33 -4.18
CA PHE A 172 -18.67 39.53 -4.82
C PHE A 172 -17.86 40.78 -4.47
N ASP A 173 -17.51 40.98 -3.20
CA ASP A 173 -16.70 42.12 -2.74
C ASP A 173 -15.28 42.11 -3.34
N CYS A 174 -14.68 40.93 -3.47
CA CYS A 174 -13.33 40.79 -4.04
C CYS A 174 -13.29 41.02 -5.54
N TYR A 175 -14.29 40.51 -6.27
CA TYR A 175 -14.35 40.55 -7.72
C TYR A 175 -15.07 41.78 -8.27
N GLN A 176 -15.91 42.43 -7.45
CA GLN A 176 -16.77 43.55 -7.82
C GLN A 176 -17.59 43.27 -9.08
N SER A 177 -18.00 42.01 -9.26
CA SER A 177 -18.62 41.50 -10.47
C SER A 177 -19.85 40.70 -10.11
N GLY A 178 -20.96 41.00 -10.77
CA GLY A 178 -22.21 40.24 -10.62
C GLY A 178 -22.11 38.80 -11.13
N HIS A 179 -20.96 38.34 -11.61
CA HIS A 179 -20.69 36.93 -11.93
C HIS A 179 -20.23 36.10 -10.71
N TYR A 180 -20.12 36.70 -9.53
CA TYR A 180 -19.63 36.08 -8.28
C TYR A 180 -20.66 36.25 -7.15
N THR A 181 -21.92 35.95 -7.44
CA THR A 181 -23.05 36.12 -6.50
C THR A 181 -23.94 34.88 -6.54
N CYS A 182 -24.44 34.48 -5.37
CA CYS A 182 -25.40 33.40 -5.23
C CYS A 182 -26.80 33.92 -5.61
N ASP A 183 -27.15 33.90 -6.90
CA ASP A 183 -28.52 34.21 -7.37
C ASP A 183 -29.18 32.92 -7.86
N ASP A 184 -30.38 32.62 -7.35
CA ASP A 184 -31.16 31.42 -7.69
C ASP A 184 -31.50 31.29 -9.20
N ASP A 185 -31.40 32.40 -9.95
CA ASP A 185 -31.70 32.47 -11.38
C ASP A 185 -30.52 32.02 -12.28
N ARG A 186 -29.36 31.67 -11.71
CA ARG A 186 -28.16 31.25 -12.46
C ARG A 186 -27.76 29.80 -12.19
N ASP A 187 -27.28 29.14 -13.23
CA ASP A 187 -26.75 27.77 -13.16
C ASP A 187 -25.38 27.71 -12.47
N PHE A 188 -24.61 28.80 -12.48
CA PHE A 188 -23.26 28.89 -11.93
C PHE A 188 -23.03 30.26 -11.29
N ASP A 189 -22.41 30.23 -10.11
CA ASP A 189 -22.16 31.41 -9.28
C ASP A 189 -20.73 31.93 -9.39
N PHE A 190 -19.81 31.18 -10.01
CA PHE A 190 -18.39 31.52 -10.11
C PHE A 190 -17.85 31.21 -11.51
N SER A 191 -16.87 31.99 -11.97
CA SER A 191 -16.15 31.72 -13.23
C SER A 191 -14.65 31.89 -13.01
N CYS A 192 -13.83 31.10 -13.70
CA CYS A 192 -12.38 31.31 -13.68
C CYS A 192 -12.02 32.62 -14.42
N PRO A 193 -11.31 33.57 -13.79
CA PRO A 193 -10.95 34.84 -14.44
C PRO A 193 -10.03 34.71 -15.66
N THR A 194 -9.29 33.61 -15.73
CA THR A 194 -8.31 33.37 -16.80
C THR A 194 -8.89 32.57 -17.96
N CYS A 195 -9.72 31.56 -17.70
CA CYS A 195 -10.21 30.64 -18.74
C CYS A 195 -11.74 30.61 -18.91
N ASP A 196 -12.47 31.42 -18.15
CA ASP A 196 -13.93 31.59 -18.18
C ASP A 196 -14.75 30.31 -17.91
N VAL A 197 -14.12 29.22 -17.44
CA VAL A 197 -14.83 28.00 -17.02
C VAL A 197 -15.70 28.32 -15.80
N ALA A 198 -16.96 27.93 -15.84
CA ALA A 198 -17.94 28.21 -14.81
C ALA A 198 -18.02 27.10 -13.76
N PHE A 199 -18.28 27.49 -12.52
CA PHE A 199 -18.36 26.63 -11.35
C PHE A 199 -19.55 27.02 -10.47
N LEU A 200 -20.20 26.01 -9.89
CA LEU A 200 -21.26 26.25 -8.93
C LEU A 200 -20.68 26.63 -7.56
N PHE A 201 -19.52 26.11 -7.17
CA PHE A 201 -18.93 26.33 -5.85
C PHE A 201 -17.61 27.08 -5.94
N MET A 202 -17.34 27.95 -4.97
CA MET A 202 -16.05 28.65 -4.88
C MET A 202 -14.93 27.64 -4.59
N SER A 203 -15.23 26.61 -3.79
CA SER A 203 -14.30 25.49 -3.56
C SER A 203 -13.91 24.77 -4.85
N ALA A 204 -14.82 24.65 -5.81
CA ALA A 204 -14.54 24.03 -7.11
C ALA A 204 -13.66 24.92 -8.00
N LEU A 205 -13.88 26.24 -7.99
CA LEU A 205 -13.00 27.19 -8.68
C LEU A 205 -11.58 27.19 -8.08
N LEU A 206 -11.47 27.15 -6.74
CA LEU A 206 -10.18 27.04 -6.08
C LEU A 206 -9.48 25.72 -6.41
N GLN A 207 -10.20 24.60 -6.41
CA GLN A 207 -9.65 23.31 -6.80
C GLN A 207 -9.15 23.34 -8.25
N HIS A 208 -9.86 24.01 -9.15
CA HIS A 208 -9.43 24.22 -10.53
C HIS A 208 -8.09 24.97 -10.60
N ALA A 209 -7.96 26.08 -9.87
CA ALA A 209 -6.70 26.83 -9.78
C ALA A 209 -5.55 26.04 -9.12
N GLU A 210 -5.85 25.22 -8.10
CA GLU A 210 -4.85 24.36 -7.42
C GLU A 210 -4.37 23.19 -8.29
N SER A 211 -5.17 22.76 -9.28
CA SER A 211 -4.93 21.53 -10.05
C SER A 211 -4.06 21.69 -11.31
N GLU A 212 -3.45 22.86 -11.51
CA GLU A 212 -2.72 23.24 -12.75
C GLU A 212 -3.57 23.10 -14.03
N ALA A 213 -4.91 23.08 -13.89
CA ALA A 213 -5.83 22.93 -15.01
C ALA A 213 -5.94 24.18 -15.90
N CYS A 214 -5.43 25.33 -15.42
CA CYS A 214 -5.28 26.57 -16.17
C CYS A 214 -4.15 27.44 -15.56
N ASP A 215 -3.89 28.60 -16.18
CA ASP A 215 -2.88 29.57 -15.75
C ASP A 215 -3.36 30.51 -14.61
N GLU A 216 -4.54 30.28 -14.03
CA GLU A 216 -5.03 31.03 -12.88
C GLU A 216 -4.17 30.73 -11.64
N THR A 217 -3.82 31.77 -10.87
CA THR A 217 -2.92 31.62 -9.71
C THR A 217 -3.57 32.10 -8.41
N LEU A 218 -3.09 31.58 -7.29
CA LEU A 218 -3.49 32.01 -5.94
C LEU A 218 -2.56 33.08 -5.35
N GLU A 219 -1.85 33.83 -6.20
CA GLU A 219 -0.93 34.88 -5.77
C GLU A 219 -1.68 36.06 -5.13
N TRP A 220 -1.05 36.74 -4.16
CA TRP A 220 -1.71 37.69 -3.25
C TRP A 220 -2.38 38.89 -3.89
N TYR A 221 -1.98 39.25 -5.10
CA TYR A 221 -2.56 40.38 -5.81
C TYR A 221 -3.75 39.98 -6.70
N THR A 222 -3.96 38.68 -6.97
CA THR A 222 -5.10 38.17 -7.74
C THR A 222 -6.39 38.24 -6.94
N ALA A 223 -7.54 38.19 -7.61
CA ALA A 223 -8.83 38.20 -6.93
C ALA A 223 -9.03 36.94 -6.06
N LEU A 224 -8.65 35.74 -6.56
CA LEU A 224 -8.64 34.51 -5.75
C LEU A 224 -7.69 34.62 -4.55
N GLY A 225 -6.50 35.15 -4.77
CA GLY A 225 -5.52 35.33 -3.70
C GLY A 225 -5.93 36.37 -2.65
N LYS A 226 -6.73 37.38 -3.02
CA LYS A 226 -7.35 38.34 -2.08
C LYS A 226 -8.51 37.72 -1.32
N PHE A 227 -9.37 36.97 -2.00
CA PHE A 227 -10.47 36.21 -1.39
C PHE A 227 -9.96 35.34 -0.22
N LEU A 228 -8.87 34.59 -0.43
CA LEU A 228 -8.27 33.72 0.59
C LEU A 228 -7.61 34.46 1.76
N ARG A 229 -7.28 35.76 1.62
CA ARG A 229 -6.52 36.54 2.62
C ARG A 229 -7.32 37.61 3.35
N HIS A 230 -8.34 38.14 2.69
CA HIS A 230 -9.13 39.27 3.17
C HIS A 230 -10.61 38.94 3.32
N GLY A 231 -11.04 37.81 2.77
CA GLY A 231 -12.43 37.45 2.64
C GLY A 231 -12.92 36.50 3.71
N ILE A 232 -12.10 35.55 4.15
CA ILE A 232 -12.48 34.52 5.10
C ILE A 232 -11.65 34.68 6.37
#